data_AF-A0A2K3JLU9-F1
#
_entry.id   AF-A0A2K3JLU9-F1
#
_cell.length_a   1.000
_cell.length_b   1.000
_cell.length_c   1.000
_cell.angle_alpha   90.00
_cell.angle_beta   90.00
_cell.angle_gamma   90.00
#
_symmetry.space_group_name_H-M   'P 1'
#
loop_
_entity.id
_entity.type
_entity.pdbx_description
1 polymer ?
#
loop_
_entity_poly.entity_id
_entity_poly.type
_entity_poly.pdbx_seq_one_letter_code
_entity_poly.pdbx_strand_id
1 'polypeptide(L)'
;HRLSRFSKKPYRLHSSTVSATSKWAERLISDFQFLGDTTSSSSSTTSAAVTLTPSFPPQLDSPPIERHVSLPLDLYKILGAETHFLGDGIRRAYEAKFSKPPQYSFSNEALISRRQILQAACETLADPASRREYNQSLIDDDEDSSILTEIPFDKVPGALCVLQEAGETELVLQIGGGLLRERLPKTFKQDVVLAMALAYVDVSRDAMAFSPPDFIVACEMLERALKLLQ
;
A
#
# COMPACT_ATOMS: atom_id res chain seq x y z
N HIS A 1 22.86 7.58 28.08
CA HIS A 1 23.07 7.87 26.65
C HIS A 1 21.80 7.49 25.87
N ARG A 2 20.69 8.23 26.10
CA ARG A 2 20.01 9.09 25.11
C ARG A 2 19.98 8.50 23.69
N LEU A 3 18.82 7.94 23.36
CA LEU A 3 18.33 7.66 22.02
C LEU A 3 18.40 8.94 21.17
N SER A 4 19.47 9.09 20.39
CA SER A 4 19.51 10.01 19.26
C SER A 4 19.73 9.18 18.00
N ARG A 5 18.65 8.67 17.42
CA ARG A 5 18.61 8.17 16.04
C ARG A 5 17.16 7.89 15.59
N PHE A 6 16.30 8.90 15.73
CA PHE A 6 15.02 8.96 15.02
C PHE A 6 14.90 10.37 14.45
N SER A 7 15.69 10.64 13.42
CA SER A 7 15.52 11.86 12.62
C SER A 7 15.63 11.48 11.15
N LYS A 8 14.69 10.64 10.69
CA LYS A 8 14.20 10.78 9.32
C LYS A 8 13.10 11.83 9.37
N LYS A 9 13.17 12.82 8.48
CA LYS A 9 12.15 13.89 8.40
C LYS A 9 10.78 13.24 8.19
N PRO A 10 9.70 13.78 8.76
CA PRO A 10 8.37 13.25 8.52
C PRO A 10 8.05 13.37 7.03
N TYR A 11 7.98 12.24 6.32
CA TYR A 11 7.24 12.11 5.06
C TYR A 11 5.86 12.76 5.24
N ARG A 12 5.66 13.96 4.67
CA ARG A 12 4.34 14.56 4.59
C ARG A 12 3.57 13.77 3.55
N LEU A 13 2.35 13.35 3.88
CA LEU A 13 1.37 12.91 2.89
C LEU A 13 1.09 14.12 2.00
N HIS A 14 1.82 14.25 0.90
CA HIS A 14 1.55 15.28 -0.08
C HIS A 14 0.38 14.79 -0.95
N SER A 15 -0.69 15.57 -0.99
CA SER A 15 -1.65 15.52 -2.10
C SER A 15 -0.96 16.19 -3.28
N SER A 16 -0.06 15.47 -3.96
CA SER A 16 0.80 16.07 -4.99
C SER A 16 0.14 16.08 -6.35
N THR A 17 0.13 17.24 -6.98
CA THR A 17 0.13 17.39 -8.43
C THR A 17 1.52 17.01 -8.92
N VAL A 18 1.61 15.86 -9.61
CA VAL A 18 2.73 15.34 -10.43
C VAL A 18 4.13 15.46 -9.81
N SER A 19 4.50 14.47 -8.99
CA SER A 19 5.91 14.13 -8.74
C SER A 19 6.30 12.98 -9.66
N ALA A 20 7.57 12.86 -10.04
CA ALA A 20 8.05 11.88 -11.02
C ALA A 20 7.59 10.46 -10.67
N THR A 21 6.48 10.02 -11.27
CA THR A 21 6.00 8.66 -11.19
C THR A 21 6.99 7.82 -11.99
N SER A 22 7.72 6.96 -11.30
CA SER A 22 8.50 5.93 -11.97
C SER A 22 7.54 5.11 -12.85
N LYS A 23 7.92 4.77 -14.09
CA LYS A 23 6.98 4.17 -15.09
C LYS A 23 6.30 2.88 -14.65
N TRP A 24 6.75 2.27 -13.55
CA TRP A 24 6.06 1.13 -12.93
C TRP A 24 4.86 1.57 -12.06
N ALA A 25 4.89 2.75 -11.43
CA ALA A 25 3.75 3.31 -10.72
C ALA A 25 2.57 3.53 -11.67
N GLU A 26 2.83 3.98 -12.91
CA GLU A 26 1.83 4.07 -13.99
C GLU A 26 1.22 2.70 -14.37
N ARG A 27 2.03 1.63 -14.33
CA ARG A 27 1.52 0.26 -14.55
C ARG A 27 0.64 -0.20 -13.40
N LEU A 28 1.06 0.09 -12.17
CA LEU A 28 0.29 -0.22 -10.96
C LEU A 28 -1.07 0.52 -10.97
N ILE A 29 -1.11 1.77 -11.44
CA ILE A 29 -2.37 2.51 -11.67
C ILE A 29 -3.22 1.81 -12.74
N SER A 30 -2.61 1.37 -13.85
CA SER A 30 -3.32 0.64 -14.91
C SER A 30 -3.94 -0.68 -14.43
N ASP A 31 -3.23 -1.43 -13.58
CA ASP A 31 -3.68 -2.70 -13.01
C ASP A 31 -4.86 -2.53 -12.03
N PHE A 32 -4.99 -1.36 -11.42
CA PHE A 32 -6.15 -1.05 -10.58
C PHE A 32 -7.43 -0.83 -11.39
N GLN A 33 -7.33 -0.31 -12.61
CA GLN A 33 -8.49 0.05 -13.45
C GLN A 33 -9.15 -1.18 -14.11
N PHE A 34 -8.44 -2.29 -14.27
CA PHE A 34 -8.91 -3.44 -15.07
C PHE A 34 -9.99 -4.30 -14.40
N LEU A 35 -10.33 -4.08 -13.12
CA LEU A 35 -11.37 -4.86 -12.42
C LEU A 35 -12.79 -4.23 -12.47
N GLY A 36 -12.98 -3.15 -13.23
CA GLY A 36 -14.26 -2.44 -13.34
C GLY A 36 -15.33 -3.10 -14.21
N ASP A 37 -14.98 -3.96 -15.17
CA ASP A 37 -15.91 -4.47 -16.18
C ASP A 37 -16.13 -5.98 -16.10
N THR A 38 -16.75 -6.44 -15.01
CA THR A 38 -17.41 -7.75 -15.01
C THR A 38 -18.87 -7.63 -14.60
N THR A 39 -19.68 -6.95 -15.43
CA THR A 39 -21.12 -7.24 -15.48
C THR A 39 -21.39 -8.12 -16.70
N SER A 40 -21.67 -9.38 -16.40
CA SER A 40 -22.19 -10.41 -17.28
C SER A 40 -23.29 -9.88 -18.20
N SER A 41 -23.03 -9.96 -19.51
CA SER A 41 -24.00 -9.80 -20.58
C SER A 41 -25.10 -10.86 -20.50
N SER A 42 -26.31 -10.43 -20.14
CA SER A 42 -27.55 -11.16 -20.40
C SER A 42 -28.45 -10.33 -21.30
N SER A 43 -28.55 -10.77 -22.55
CA SER A 43 -29.45 -10.27 -23.58
C SER A 43 -30.92 -10.55 -23.26
N SER A 44 -31.78 -9.53 -23.39
CA SER A 44 -33.20 -9.73 -23.69
C SER A 44 -33.78 -8.51 -24.41
N THR A 45 -34.15 -8.74 -25.67
CA THR A 45 -34.97 -7.90 -26.57
C THR A 45 -36.39 -7.69 -26.06
N THR A 46 -36.90 -6.45 -26.10
CA THR A 46 -38.26 -6.10 -26.55
C THR A 46 -38.33 -4.65 -27.04
N SER A 47 -39.07 -4.44 -28.12
CA SER A 47 -39.30 -3.15 -28.82
C SER A 47 -40.47 -2.36 -28.24
N ALA A 48 -40.41 -1.01 -28.25
CA ALA A 48 -41.39 -0.10 -28.92
C ALA A 48 -41.41 1.35 -28.37
N ALA A 49 -41.37 2.29 -29.33
CA ALA A 49 -42.09 3.58 -29.47
C ALA A 49 -42.02 4.72 -28.41
N VAL A 50 -41.23 5.74 -28.79
CA VAL A 50 -41.40 7.22 -28.70
C VAL A 50 -42.50 7.81 -27.80
N THR A 51 -42.13 8.68 -26.86
CA THR A 51 -42.84 9.95 -26.59
C THR A 51 -41.85 11.00 -26.06
N LEU A 52 -41.88 12.20 -26.65
CA LEU A 52 -40.98 13.34 -26.42
C LEU A 52 -41.28 14.05 -25.09
N THR A 53 -40.26 14.22 -24.25
CA THR A 53 -40.19 15.28 -23.22
C THR A 53 -38.74 15.77 -23.12
N PRO A 54 -38.47 17.08 -23.12
CA PRO A 54 -37.11 17.59 -22.93
C PRO A 54 -36.85 17.66 -21.42
N SER A 55 -36.50 16.53 -20.81
CA SER A 55 -35.92 16.55 -19.47
C SER A 55 -34.42 16.80 -19.60
N PHE A 56 -33.98 17.84 -18.90
CA PHE A 56 -32.65 18.09 -18.33
C PHE A 56 -31.48 17.25 -18.91
N PRO A 57 -30.37 17.89 -19.36
CA PRO A 57 -29.18 17.12 -19.69
C PRO A 57 -28.77 16.29 -18.46
N PRO A 58 -28.47 14.99 -18.62
CA PRO A 58 -27.91 14.22 -17.53
C PRO A 58 -26.62 14.93 -17.11
N GLN A 59 -26.50 15.27 -15.83
CA GLN A 59 -25.21 15.62 -15.28
C GLN A 59 -24.27 14.48 -15.68
N LEU A 60 -23.25 14.80 -16.48
CA LEU A 60 -22.07 13.95 -16.57
C LEU A 60 -21.64 13.73 -15.13
N ASP A 61 -21.76 12.48 -14.66
CA ASP A 61 -21.01 12.00 -13.52
C ASP A 61 -19.55 12.34 -13.83
N SER A 62 -19.06 13.40 -13.20
CA SER A 62 -17.63 13.67 -13.13
C SER A 62 -16.99 12.37 -12.64
N PRO A 63 -15.93 11.86 -13.30
CA PRO A 63 -15.25 10.67 -12.81
C PRO A 63 -14.93 10.89 -11.33
N PRO A 64 -15.12 9.88 -10.47
CA PRO A 64 -14.78 10.02 -9.06
C PRO A 64 -13.35 10.55 -9.00
N ILE A 65 -13.16 11.68 -8.33
CA ILE A 65 -11.83 12.28 -8.18
C ILE A 65 -10.97 11.23 -7.48
N GLU A 66 -10.15 10.54 -8.27
CA GLU A 66 -9.33 9.43 -7.81
C GLU A 66 -8.21 10.06 -6.98
N ARG A 67 -8.43 10.16 -5.67
CA ARG A 67 -7.44 10.71 -4.74
C ARG A 67 -6.27 9.73 -4.69
N HIS A 68 -5.06 10.22 -4.89
CA HIS A 68 -3.85 9.43 -4.80
C HIS A 68 -2.99 9.85 -3.60
N VAL A 69 -2.17 8.92 -3.11
CA VAL A 69 -1.20 9.13 -2.04
C VAL A 69 0.13 8.55 -2.47
N SER A 70 1.18 9.35 -2.39
CA SER A 70 2.55 8.90 -2.64
C SER A 70 3.12 8.21 -1.39
N LEU A 71 3.46 6.93 -1.50
CA LEU A 71 4.02 6.12 -0.41
C LEU A 71 5.40 5.58 -0.78
N PRO A 72 6.37 5.57 0.15
CA PRO A 72 7.67 4.97 -0.09
C PRO A 72 7.54 3.43 -0.11
N LEU A 73 7.61 2.82 -1.29
CA LEU A 73 7.54 1.36 -1.46
C LEU A 73 8.80 0.82 -2.13
N ASP A 74 9.59 0.06 -1.37
CA ASP A 74 10.70 -0.72 -1.91
C ASP A 74 10.21 -2.09 -2.40
N LEU A 75 10.24 -2.30 -3.72
CA LEU A 75 9.72 -3.48 -4.39
C LEU A 75 10.46 -4.76 -3.98
N TYR A 76 11.75 -4.67 -3.71
CA TYR A 76 12.53 -5.83 -3.25
C TYR A 76 12.09 -6.22 -1.84
N LYS A 77 11.96 -5.24 -0.94
CA LYS A 77 11.55 -5.49 0.44
C LYS A 77 10.13 -6.04 0.57
N ILE A 78 9.15 -5.46 -0.14
CA ILE A 78 7.75 -5.93 -0.05
C ILE A 78 7.58 -7.36 -0.60
N LEU A 79 8.38 -7.75 -1.60
CA LEU A 79 8.42 -9.14 -2.08
C LEU A 79 9.25 -10.06 -1.17
N GLY A 80 10.09 -9.52 -0.29
CA GLY A 80 11.11 -10.31 0.42
C GLY A 80 12.16 -10.90 -0.52
N ALA A 81 12.48 -10.17 -1.58
CA ALA A 81 13.49 -10.53 -2.57
C ALA A 81 14.76 -9.70 -2.38
N GLU A 82 15.89 -10.20 -2.88
CA GLU A 82 17.14 -9.46 -2.89
C GLU A 82 17.47 -8.90 -4.28
N THR A 83 18.29 -7.85 -4.33
CA THR A 83 18.70 -7.18 -5.57
C THR A 83 19.46 -8.10 -6.52
N HIS A 84 20.06 -9.19 -6.01
CA HIS A 84 20.78 -10.18 -6.79
C HIS A 84 19.89 -11.31 -7.35
N PHE A 85 18.62 -11.40 -6.94
CA PHE A 85 17.71 -12.45 -7.42
C PHE A 85 17.43 -12.29 -8.92
N LEU A 86 17.47 -13.39 -9.68
CA LEU A 86 17.03 -13.40 -11.08
C LEU A 86 15.49 -13.41 -11.18
N GLY A 87 14.95 -13.24 -12.39
CA GLY A 87 13.49 -13.19 -12.63
C GLY A 87 12.71 -14.36 -12.02
N ASP A 88 13.23 -15.60 -12.11
CA ASP A 88 12.59 -16.76 -11.48
C ASP A 88 12.67 -16.71 -9.95
N GLY A 89 13.73 -16.13 -9.39
CA GLY A 89 13.87 -15.89 -7.95
C GLY A 89 12.84 -14.87 -7.45
N ILE A 90 12.61 -13.80 -8.21
CA ILE A 90 11.56 -12.81 -7.95
C ILE A 90 10.17 -13.47 -7.96
N ARG A 91 9.85 -14.28 -8.99
CA ARG A 91 8.56 -14.99 -9.07
C ARG A 91 8.35 -15.94 -7.88
N ARG A 92 9.39 -16.69 -7.49
CA ARG A 92 9.31 -17.55 -6.29
C ARG A 92 9.09 -16.75 -5.00
N ALA A 93 9.71 -15.58 -4.86
CA ALA A 93 9.48 -14.70 -3.70
C ALA A 93 8.02 -14.22 -3.66
N TYR A 94 7.48 -13.79 -4.82
CA TYR A 94 6.07 -13.44 -4.97
C TYR A 94 5.13 -14.61 -4.60
N GLU A 95 5.35 -15.81 -5.14
CA GLU A 95 4.54 -16.99 -4.84
C GLU A 95 4.58 -17.37 -3.35
N ALA A 96 5.75 -17.26 -2.71
CA ALA A 96 5.90 -17.50 -1.28
C ALA A 96 5.16 -16.47 -0.42
N LYS A 97 5.12 -15.20 -0.83
CA LYS A 97 4.33 -14.13 -0.19
C LYS A 97 2.83 -14.25 -0.45
N PHE A 98 2.44 -14.70 -1.65
CA PHE A 98 1.05 -14.88 -2.04
C PHE A 98 0.40 -16.07 -1.32
N SER A 99 1.12 -17.19 -1.21
CA SER A 99 0.65 -18.42 -0.54
C SER A 99 0.47 -18.29 0.97
N LYS A 100 1.05 -17.23 1.58
CA LYS A 100 0.91 -16.91 2.99
C LYS A 100 -0.03 -15.72 3.14
N PRO A 101 -1.35 -15.92 3.31
CA PRO A 101 -2.25 -14.81 3.59
C PRO A 101 -1.86 -14.12 4.90
N PRO A 102 -2.17 -12.82 5.07
CA PRO A 102 -1.98 -12.14 6.33
C PRO A 102 -2.65 -12.93 7.47
N GLN A 103 -1.94 -13.07 8.60
CA GLN A 103 -2.42 -13.87 9.73
C GLN A 103 -3.66 -13.26 10.41
N TYR A 104 -3.91 -11.97 10.18
CA TYR A 104 -4.95 -11.19 10.82
C TYR A 104 -6.01 -10.76 9.80
N SER A 105 -7.23 -10.55 10.28
CA SER A 105 -8.39 -10.28 9.44
C SER A 105 -8.41 -8.85 8.91
N PHE A 106 -7.65 -8.59 7.86
CA PHE A 106 -7.84 -7.45 6.97
C PHE A 106 -9.15 -7.59 6.17
N SER A 107 -9.72 -6.48 5.73
CA SER A 107 -10.86 -6.49 4.82
C SER A 107 -10.49 -7.09 3.46
N ASN A 108 -11.49 -7.60 2.73
CA ASN A 108 -11.27 -8.13 1.38
C ASN A 108 -10.65 -7.09 0.44
N GLU A 109 -11.04 -5.81 0.57
CA GLU A 109 -10.48 -4.71 -0.23
C GLU A 109 -8.98 -4.50 0.05
N ALA A 110 -8.58 -4.54 1.32
CA ALA A 110 -7.17 -4.49 1.72
C ALA A 110 -6.38 -5.71 1.21
N LEU A 111 -6.99 -6.90 1.21
CA LEU A 111 -6.35 -8.11 0.69
C LEU A 111 -6.22 -8.13 -0.84
N ILE A 112 -7.20 -7.58 -1.55
CA ILE A 112 -7.15 -7.41 -3.01
C ILE A 112 -6.07 -6.40 -3.37
N SER A 113 -6.05 -5.23 -2.73
CA SER A 113 -5.03 -4.20 -2.95
C SER A 113 -3.61 -4.70 -2.61
N ARG A 114 -3.43 -5.43 -1.50
CA ARG A 114 -2.17 -6.13 -1.17
C ARG A 114 -1.69 -7.01 -2.33
N ARG A 115 -2.57 -7.83 -2.90
CA ARG A 115 -2.25 -8.73 -4.02
C ARG A 115 -1.82 -7.96 -5.26
N GLN A 116 -2.57 -6.91 -5.62
CA GLN A 116 -2.27 -6.08 -6.79
C GLN A 116 -0.88 -5.43 -6.66
N ILE A 117 -0.57 -4.88 -5.49
CA ILE A 117 0.74 -4.26 -5.23
C ILE A 117 1.87 -5.28 -5.34
N LEU A 118 1.71 -6.47 -4.74
CA LEU A 118 2.73 -7.54 -4.83
C LEU A 118 2.89 -8.05 -6.27
N GLN A 119 1.81 -8.14 -7.04
CA GLN A 119 1.86 -8.58 -8.43
C GLN A 119 2.61 -7.55 -9.29
N ALA A 120 2.25 -6.28 -9.20
CA ALA A 120 2.92 -5.19 -9.92
C ALA A 120 4.43 -5.12 -9.56
N ALA A 121 4.78 -5.34 -8.30
CA ALA A 121 6.17 -5.46 -7.85
C ALA A 121 6.89 -6.63 -8.55
N CYS A 122 6.26 -7.80 -8.60
CA CYS A 122 6.80 -8.99 -9.24
C CYS A 122 7.03 -8.77 -10.74
N GLU A 123 6.04 -8.21 -11.44
CA GLU A 123 6.13 -7.95 -12.88
C GLU A 123 7.24 -6.95 -13.20
N THR A 124 7.34 -5.87 -12.41
CA THR A 124 8.39 -4.85 -12.55
C THR A 124 9.80 -5.44 -12.33
N LEU A 125 9.98 -6.27 -11.31
CA LEU A 125 11.28 -6.83 -10.94
C LEU A 125 11.66 -8.09 -11.76
N ALA A 126 10.68 -8.78 -12.35
CA ALA A 126 10.93 -9.94 -13.21
C ALA A 126 11.31 -9.54 -14.64
N ASP A 127 10.83 -8.39 -15.14
CA ASP A 127 11.21 -7.85 -16.45
C ASP A 127 12.55 -7.09 -16.38
N PRO A 128 13.60 -7.50 -17.14
CA PRO A 128 14.91 -6.86 -17.07
C PRO A 128 14.92 -5.37 -17.45
N ALA A 129 14.04 -4.93 -18.36
CA ALA A 129 13.99 -3.54 -18.78
C ALA A 129 13.37 -2.65 -17.69
N SER A 130 12.21 -3.04 -17.17
CA SER A 130 11.51 -2.33 -16.09
C SER A 130 12.31 -2.36 -14.78
N ARG A 131 12.97 -3.48 -14.46
CA ARG A 131 13.86 -3.59 -13.30
C ARG A 131 15.06 -2.65 -13.39
N ARG A 132 15.65 -2.49 -14.58
CA ARG A 132 16.76 -1.54 -14.76
C ARG A 132 16.32 -0.11 -14.49
N GLU A 133 15.14 0.27 -14.99
CA GLU A 133 14.55 1.59 -14.73
C GLU A 133 14.26 1.80 -13.24
N TYR A 134 13.68 0.80 -12.58
CA TYR A 134 13.45 0.83 -11.13
C TYR A 134 14.76 0.98 -10.33
N ASN A 135 15.78 0.21 -10.68
CA ASN A 135 17.09 0.29 -10.03
C ASN A 135 17.78 1.63 -10.28
N GLN A 136 17.57 2.25 -11.45
CA GLN A 136 18.10 3.58 -11.73
C GLN A 136 17.43 4.63 -10.83
N SER A 137 16.11 4.56 -10.64
CA SER A 137 15.43 5.46 -9.70
C SER A 137 15.89 5.30 -8.26
N LEU A 138 16.32 4.10 -7.84
CA LEU A 138 16.90 3.89 -6.50
C LEU A 138 18.25 4.61 -6.30
N ILE A 139 18.95 4.92 -7.39
CA ILE A 139 20.27 5.60 -7.36
C ILE A 139 20.12 7.11 -7.54
N ASP A 140 19.19 7.53 -8.40
CA ASP A 140 18.97 8.94 -8.72
C ASP A 140 18.27 9.71 -7.59
N ASP A 141 17.44 9.01 -6.80
CA ASP A 141 16.95 9.54 -5.54
C ASP A 141 18.11 9.51 -4.52
N ASP A 142 18.63 10.70 -4.14
CA ASP A 142 19.66 10.86 -3.09
C ASP A 142 19.37 9.90 -1.91
N GLU A 143 20.38 9.32 -1.25
CA GLU A 143 20.29 8.22 -0.26
C GLU A 143 19.20 8.35 0.85
N ASP A 144 18.56 9.51 1.00
CA ASP A 144 17.47 9.81 1.93
C ASP A 144 16.05 9.87 1.30
N SER A 145 15.92 9.91 -0.03
CA SER A 145 14.66 9.95 -0.77
C SER A 145 14.26 8.53 -1.17
N SER A 146 13.25 7.99 -0.50
CA SER A 146 12.68 6.69 -0.88
C SER A 146 11.81 6.86 -2.13
N ILE A 147 11.94 5.95 -3.10
CA ILE A 147 11.08 5.92 -4.30
C ILE A 147 9.61 6.01 -3.87
N LEU A 148 8.96 7.09 -4.29
CA LEU A 148 7.56 7.34 -4.00
C LEU A 148 6.68 6.68 -5.06
N THR A 149 5.75 5.85 -4.61
CA THR A 149 4.75 5.18 -5.43
C THR A 149 3.41 5.86 -5.25
N GLU A 150 2.79 6.27 -6.33
CA GLU A 150 1.40 6.77 -6.29
C GLU A 150 0.43 5.60 -6.15
N ILE A 151 -0.39 5.65 -5.12
CA ILE A 151 -1.38 4.62 -4.81
C ILE A 151 -2.74 5.30 -4.67
N PRO A 152 -3.78 4.80 -5.36
CA PRO A 152 -5.15 5.25 -5.15
C PRO A 152 -5.52 5.14 -3.67
N PHE A 153 -6.22 6.15 -3.15
CA PHE A 153 -6.45 6.31 -1.73
C PHE A 153 -7.15 5.09 -1.13
N ASP A 154 -8.10 4.50 -1.83
CA ASP A 154 -8.84 3.28 -1.45
C ASP A 154 -7.94 2.03 -1.33
N LYS A 155 -6.78 2.00 -2.01
CA LYS A 155 -5.80 0.91 -1.99
C LYS A 155 -4.72 1.07 -0.92
N VAL A 156 -4.66 2.23 -0.25
CA VAL A 156 -3.68 2.54 0.81
C VAL A 156 -3.69 1.52 1.96
N PRO A 157 -4.82 0.95 2.43
CA PRO A 157 -4.78 -0.08 3.47
C PRO A 157 -4.02 -1.34 3.06
N GLY A 158 -4.12 -1.76 1.79
CA GLY A 158 -3.30 -2.85 1.25
C GLY A 158 -1.82 -2.49 1.15
N ALA A 159 -1.51 -1.22 0.84
CA ALA A 159 -0.14 -0.71 0.87
C ALA A 159 0.47 -0.73 2.28
N LEU A 160 -0.32 -0.34 3.30
CA LEU A 160 0.11 -0.45 4.70
C LEU A 160 0.29 -1.91 5.13
N CYS A 161 -0.55 -2.82 4.63
CA CYS A 161 -0.41 -4.26 4.87
C CYS A 161 0.92 -4.78 4.32
N VAL A 162 1.28 -4.48 3.06
CA VAL A 162 2.57 -4.93 2.50
C VAL A 162 3.78 -4.30 3.20
N LEU A 163 3.69 -3.03 3.62
CA LEU A 163 4.74 -2.36 4.39
C LEU A 163 4.94 -3.02 5.77
N GLN A 164 3.84 -3.36 6.45
CA GLN A 164 3.91 -4.05 7.73
C GLN A 164 4.56 -5.44 7.58
N GLU A 165 4.18 -6.20 6.56
CA GLU A 165 4.80 -7.50 6.28
C GLU A 165 6.26 -7.44 5.81
N ALA A 166 6.69 -6.28 5.32
CA ALA A 166 8.09 -6.00 4.98
C ALA A 166 8.92 -5.59 6.21
N GLY A 167 8.27 -5.36 7.37
CA GLY A 167 8.91 -4.88 8.59
C GLY A 167 9.18 -3.37 8.59
N GLU A 168 8.55 -2.60 7.69
CA GLU A 168 8.68 -1.14 7.60
C GLU A 168 7.80 -0.43 8.65
N THR A 169 8.00 -0.84 9.90
CA THR A 169 7.16 -0.49 11.06
C THR A 169 7.07 1.01 11.32
N GLU A 170 8.18 1.74 11.20
CA GLU A 170 8.20 3.20 11.39
C GLU A 170 7.32 3.91 10.35
N LEU A 171 7.43 3.50 9.08
CA LEU A 171 6.63 4.05 7.99
C LEU A 171 5.14 3.77 8.19
N VAL A 172 4.78 2.54 8.56
CA VAL A 172 3.39 2.15 8.83
C VAL A 172 2.78 3.03 9.93
N LEU A 173 3.49 3.21 11.05
CA LEU A 173 3.01 4.03 12.16
C LEU A 173 2.88 5.50 11.78
N GLN A 174 3.82 6.03 11.00
CA GLN A 174 3.79 7.41 10.56
C GLN A 174 2.64 7.67 9.59
N ILE A 175 2.51 6.88 8.53
CA ILE A 175 1.46 7.02 7.52
C ILE A 175 0.09 6.80 8.16
N GLY A 176 -0.07 5.72 8.94
CA GLY A 176 -1.32 5.42 9.63
C GLY A 176 -1.72 6.52 10.61
N GLY A 177 -0.77 7.07 11.37
CA GLY A 177 -1.02 8.20 12.27
C GLY A 177 -1.43 9.48 11.54
N GLY A 178 -0.98 9.68 10.30
CA GLY A 178 -1.46 10.74 9.42
C GLY A 178 -2.90 10.51 8.96
N LEU A 179 -3.19 9.30 8.47
CA LEU A 179 -4.52 8.91 7.98
C LEU A 179 -5.59 8.99 9.06
N LEU A 180 -5.30 8.55 10.29
CA LEU A 180 -6.27 8.54 11.40
C LEU A 180 -6.69 9.95 11.87
N ARG A 181 -6.02 11.01 11.41
CA ARG A 181 -6.46 12.40 11.62
C ARG A 181 -7.58 12.83 10.68
N GLU A 182 -7.75 12.09 9.58
CA GLU A 182 -8.81 12.31 8.60
C GLU A 182 -10.06 11.49 8.91
N ARG A 183 -11.19 11.87 8.30
CA ARG A 183 -12.43 11.10 8.40
C ARG A 183 -12.38 9.95 7.39
N LEU A 184 -12.13 8.74 7.87
CA LEU A 184 -12.01 7.53 7.05
C LEU A 184 -13.29 6.67 7.09
N PRO A 185 -13.58 5.91 6.02
CA PRO A 185 -14.59 4.84 6.06
C PRO A 185 -14.29 3.81 7.15
N LYS A 186 -15.34 3.14 7.69
CA LYS A 186 -15.20 2.23 8.83
C LYS A 186 -14.21 1.09 8.57
N THR A 187 -14.36 0.38 7.45
CA THR A 187 -13.50 -0.75 7.06
C THR A 187 -12.06 -0.30 6.81
N PHE A 188 -11.90 0.80 6.07
CA PHE A 188 -10.61 1.43 5.83
C PHE A 188 -9.88 1.75 7.15
N LYS A 189 -10.58 2.40 8.09
CA LYS A 189 -10.04 2.73 9.41
C LYS A 189 -9.62 1.48 10.18
N GLN A 190 -10.43 0.41 10.13
CA GLN A 190 -10.11 -0.86 10.80
C GLN A 190 -8.81 -1.46 10.26
N ASP A 191 -8.62 -1.48 8.94
CA ASP A 191 -7.41 -2.01 8.32
C ASP A 191 -6.16 -1.17 8.66
N VAL A 192 -6.28 0.17 8.65
CA VAL A 192 -5.21 1.07 9.08
C VAL A 192 -4.82 0.83 10.54
N VAL A 193 -5.83 0.75 11.42
CA VAL A 193 -5.63 0.48 12.85
C VAL A 193 -4.96 -0.88 13.06
N LEU A 194 -5.40 -1.90 12.32
CA LEU A 194 -4.82 -3.24 12.39
C LEU A 194 -3.34 -3.22 11.97
N ALA A 195 -3.01 -2.63 10.83
CA ALA A 195 -1.62 -2.50 10.37
C ALA A 195 -0.75 -1.77 11.40
N MET A 196 -1.24 -0.67 11.98
CA MET A 196 -0.52 0.06 13.03
C MET A 196 -0.35 -0.76 14.33
N ALA A 197 -1.36 -1.51 14.74
CA ALA A 197 -1.28 -2.34 15.93
C ALA A 197 -0.23 -3.45 15.75
N LEU A 198 -0.19 -4.10 14.58
CA LEU A 198 0.83 -5.09 14.23
C LEU A 198 2.23 -4.48 14.20
N ALA A 199 2.37 -3.27 13.64
CA ALA A 199 3.62 -2.52 13.64
C ALA A 199 4.12 -2.28 15.08
N TYR A 200 3.25 -1.86 16.02
CA TYR A 200 3.64 -1.75 17.43
C TYR A 200 4.05 -3.08 18.07
N VAL A 201 3.38 -4.19 17.71
CA VAL A 201 3.77 -5.54 18.16
C VAL A 201 5.16 -5.92 17.63
N ASP A 202 5.49 -5.56 16.39
CA ASP A 202 6.82 -5.77 15.83
C ASP A 202 7.89 -4.97 16.60
N VAL A 203 7.66 -3.69 16.91
CA VAL A 203 8.58 -2.91 17.77
C VAL A 203 8.75 -3.56 19.14
N SER A 204 7.66 -4.04 19.74
CA SER A 204 7.71 -4.71 21.05
C SER A 204 8.56 -5.99 21.01
N ARG A 205 8.37 -6.81 19.97
CA ARG A 205 9.16 -8.03 19.74
C ARG A 205 10.65 -7.69 19.61
N ASP A 206 10.99 -6.67 18.83
CA ASP A 206 12.38 -6.28 18.59
C ASP A 206 13.03 -5.73 19.88
N ALA A 207 12.29 -4.96 20.69
CA ALA A 207 12.74 -4.49 22.00
C ALA A 207 13.02 -5.64 22.99
N MET A 208 12.20 -6.70 22.95
CA MET A 208 12.42 -7.91 23.74
C MET A 208 13.61 -8.75 23.25
N ALA A 209 14.00 -8.63 21.98
CA ALA A 209 15.12 -9.35 21.41
C ALA A 209 16.49 -8.77 21.80
N PHE A 210 16.54 -7.58 22.41
CA PHE A 210 17.78 -7.00 22.93
C PHE A 210 18.39 -7.83 24.08
N SER A 211 19.69 -7.66 24.30
CA SER A 211 20.42 -8.27 25.40
C SER A 211 21.15 -7.19 26.23
N PRO A 212 20.64 -6.80 27.41
CA PRO A 212 19.41 -7.28 28.05
C PRO A 212 18.13 -6.76 27.35
N PRO A 213 16.97 -7.43 27.52
CA PRO A 213 15.71 -6.98 26.93
C PRO A 213 15.23 -5.63 27.47
N ASP A 214 14.66 -4.78 26.61
CA ASP A 214 14.02 -3.52 27.01
C ASP A 214 12.51 -3.72 27.26
N PHE A 215 12.19 -4.18 28.48
CA PHE A 215 10.81 -4.44 28.88
C PHE A 215 9.93 -3.19 28.95
N ILE A 216 10.52 -2.01 29.21
CA ILE A 216 9.77 -0.77 29.33
C ILE A 216 9.21 -0.40 27.95
N VAL A 217 10.09 -0.36 26.95
CA VAL A 217 9.69 -0.08 25.57
C VAL A 217 8.70 -1.14 25.06
N ALA A 218 8.97 -2.42 25.34
CA ALA A 218 8.11 -3.51 24.91
C ALA A 218 6.66 -3.37 25.44
N CYS A 219 6.48 -3.08 26.74
CA CYS A 219 5.18 -2.86 27.36
C CYS A 219 4.50 -1.59 26.81
N GLU A 220 5.24 -0.49 26.68
CA GLU A 220 4.69 0.76 26.13
C GLU A 220 4.13 0.58 24.71
N MET A 221 4.81 -0.16 23.84
CA MET A 221 4.32 -0.39 22.47
C MET A 221 3.05 -1.24 22.48
N LEU A 222 2.98 -2.29 23.31
CA LEU A 222 1.79 -3.14 23.42
C LEU A 222 0.60 -2.36 23.98
N GLU A 223 0.81 -1.46 24.94
CA GLU A 223 -0.25 -0.57 25.41
C GLU A 223 -0.76 0.38 24.31
N ARG A 224 0.13 0.89 23.46
CA ARG A 224 -0.27 1.73 22.31
C ARG A 224 -1.08 0.93 21.30
N ALA A 225 -0.67 -0.32 21.02
CA ALA A 225 -1.44 -1.23 20.17
C ALA A 225 -2.85 -1.49 20.74
N LEU A 226 -2.94 -1.78 22.04
CA LEU A 226 -4.22 -2.03 22.71
C LEU A 226 -5.14 -0.81 22.66
N LYS A 227 -4.60 0.39 22.93
CA LYS A 227 -5.35 1.66 22.88
C LYS A 227 -5.89 1.97 21.48
N LEU A 228 -5.20 1.54 20.42
CA LEU A 228 -5.68 1.71 19.04
C LEU A 228 -6.86 0.79 18.70
N LEU A 229 -6.93 -0.39 19.32
CA LEU A 229 -7.95 -1.40 19.04
C LEU A 229 -9.25 -1.22 19.84
N GLN A 230 -9.28 -0.29 20.80
CA GLN A 230 -10.43 0.06 21.63
C GLN A 230 -11.26 1.19 21.02
#